data_AF-A0A3B0ST96-F1
#
_entry.id   AF-A0A3B0ST96-F1
#
_cell.length_a   1.000
_cell.length_b   1.000
_cell.length_c   1.000
_cell.angle_alpha   90.00
_cell.angle_beta   90.00
_cell.angle_gamma   90.00
#
_symmetry.space_group_name_H-M   'P 1'
#
loop_
_entity.id
_entity.type
_entity.pdbx_description
1 polymer ?
#
loop_
_entity_poly.entity_id
_entity_poly.type
_entity_poly.pdbx_seq_one_letter_code
_entity_poly.pdbx_strand_id
1 'polypeptide(L)'
;MDSTTAVAQGQLKSIVERVERLEDEKKTIADDIKEVYAEAKANGFDTKTLRKVVTLRKKDRAEREEEEAMLDLYLNALGMVPSGLDSDNS
;
A
#
# COMPACT_ATOMS: atom_id res chain seq x y z
N MET A 1 18.86 7.67 46.02
CA MET A 1 18.06 7.65 44.78
C MET A 1 18.97 7.17 43.68
N ASP A 2 18.71 5.97 43.18
CA ASP A 2 19.69 5.12 42.49
C ASP A 2 20.04 5.61 41.09
N SER A 3 21.35 5.61 40.79
CA SER A 3 21.94 5.88 39.46
C SER A 3 21.27 5.09 38.33
N THR A 4 20.85 3.84 38.61
CA THR A 4 20.12 2.98 37.67
C THR A 4 18.79 3.58 37.21
N THR A 5 18.06 4.26 38.10
CA THR A 5 16.80 4.94 37.76
C THR A 5 17.05 6.13 36.83
N ALA A 6 18.13 6.88 37.03
CA ALA A 6 18.50 7.99 36.16
C ALA A 6 18.91 7.51 34.75
N VAL A 7 19.65 6.40 34.64
CA VAL A 7 20.00 5.78 33.35
C VAL A 7 18.74 5.31 32.60
N ALA A 8 17.82 4.64 33.30
CA ALA A 8 16.56 4.19 32.70
C ALA A 8 15.68 5.35 32.20
N GLN A 9 15.62 6.46 32.95
CA GLN A 9 14.91 7.68 32.52
C GLN A 9 15.53 8.30 31.26
N GLY A 10 16.86 8.36 31.17
CA GLY A 10 17.56 8.86 29.98
C GLY A 10 17.30 8.02 28.73
N GLN A 11 17.32 6.69 28.86
CA GLN A 11 17.00 5.78 27.77
C GLN A 11 15.56 5.93 27.29
N LEU A 12 14.60 5.99 28.23
CA LEU A 12 13.19 6.19 27.89
C LEU A 12 12.98 7.51 27.15
N LYS A 13 13.56 8.61 27.64
CA LYS A 13 13.49 9.92 26.99
C LYS A 13 14.04 9.87 25.55
N SER A 14 15.21 9.25 25.35
CA SER A 14 15.80 9.13 24.02
C SER A 14 14.94 8.30 23.05
N ILE A 15 14.30 7.23 23.53
CA ILE A 15 13.40 6.42 22.71
C ILE A 15 12.18 7.26 22.28
N VAL A 16 11.54 7.97 23.22
CA VAL A 16 10.37 8.80 22.94
C VAL A 16 10.70 9.89 21.92
N GLU A 17 11.76 10.66 22.15
CA GLU A 17 12.18 11.74 21.24
C GLU A 17 12.46 11.22 19.82
N ARG A 18 13.06 10.02 19.70
CA ARG A 18 13.32 9.40 18.40
C ARG A 18 12.03 8.97 17.70
N VAL A 19 11.05 8.45 18.43
CA VAL A 19 9.75 8.04 17.88
C VAL A 19 8.93 9.26 17.44
N GLU A 20 8.89 10.32 18.26
CA GLU A 20 8.16 11.56 17.92
C GLU A 20 8.68 12.16 16.63
N ARG A 21 10.01 12.28 16.49
CA ARG A 21 10.61 12.74 15.23
C ARG A 21 10.23 11.88 14.03
N LEU A 22 10.21 10.55 14.19
CA LEU A 22 9.84 9.63 13.11
C LEU A 22 8.34 9.73 12.75
N GLU A 23 7.45 9.98 13.72
CA GLU A 23 6.03 10.22 13.45
C GLU A 23 5.81 11.56 12.73
N ASP A 24 6.57 12.60 13.05
CA ASP A 24 6.53 13.88 12.32
C ASP A 24 7.04 13.74 10.87
N GLU A 25 8.13 13.01 10.65
CA GLU A 25 8.65 12.68 9.32
C GLU A 25 7.61 11.89 8.51
N LYS A 26 7.00 10.87 9.13
CA LYS A 26 5.95 10.05 8.53
C LYS A 26 4.71 10.88 8.18
N LYS A 27 4.32 11.84 9.03
CA LYS A 27 3.21 12.75 8.76
C LYS A 27 3.50 13.62 7.53
N THR A 28 4.70 14.19 7.47
CA THR A 28 5.14 15.01 6.33
C THR A 28 5.06 14.20 5.03
N ILE A 29 5.63 13.00 5.00
CA ILE A 29 5.55 12.10 3.84
C ILE A 29 4.10 11.74 3.49
N ALA A 30 3.26 11.49 4.48
CA ALA A 30 1.86 11.16 4.26
C ALA A 30 1.08 12.34 3.65
N ASP A 31 1.41 13.57 4.03
CA ASP A 31 0.81 14.78 3.47
C ASP A 31 1.29 15.02 2.03
N ASP A 32 2.58 14.86 1.74
CA ASP A 32 3.12 14.92 0.37
C ASP A 32 2.42 13.90 -0.55
N ILE A 33 2.22 12.66 -0.07
CA ILE A 33 1.50 11.62 -0.83
C ILE A 33 0.04 12.05 -1.11
N LYS A 34 -0.63 12.71 -0.15
CA LYS A 34 -2.00 13.20 -0.37
C LYS A 34 -2.04 14.28 -1.44
N GLU A 35 -1.07 15.20 -1.44
CA GLU A 35 -0.96 16.26 -2.45
C GLU A 35 -0.80 15.66 -3.85
N VAL A 36 0.09 14.68 -4.03
CA VAL A 36 0.25 13.97 -5.32
C VAL A 36 -1.05 13.30 -5.78
N TYR A 37 -1.80 12.66 -4.89
CA TYR A 37 -3.11 12.12 -5.26
C TYR A 37 -4.14 13.20 -5.57
N ALA A 38 -4.09 14.35 -4.90
CA ALA A 38 -4.96 15.49 -5.19
C ALA A 38 -4.67 16.09 -6.56
N GLU A 39 -3.40 16.25 -6.93
CA GLU A 39 -2.96 16.67 -8.27
C GLU A 39 -3.42 15.67 -9.33
N ALA A 40 -3.24 14.37 -9.09
CA ALA A 40 -3.72 13.33 -10.00
C ALA A 40 -5.24 13.44 -10.22
N LYS A 41 -6.01 13.69 -9.14
CA LYS A 41 -7.46 13.91 -9.24
C LYS A 41 -7.80 15.15 -10.06
N ALA A 42 -7.10 16.26 -9.85
CA ALA A 42 -7.29 17.50 -10.60
C ALA A 42 -6.98 17.32 -12.10
N ASN A 43 -6.02 16.45 -12.42
CA ASN A 43 -5.66 16.06 -13.78
C ASN A 43 -6.57 14.97 -14.38
N GLY A 44 -7.65 14.57 -13.69
CA GLY A 44 -8.67 13.66 -14.20
C GLY A 44 -8.42 12.17 -13.94
N PHE A 45 -7.41 11.81 -13.14
CA PHE A 45 -7.15 10.41 -12.80
C PHE A 45 -8.05 9.91 -11.65
N ASP A 46 -8.50 8.65 -11.74
CA ASP A 46 -9.18 7.97 -10.63
C ASP A 46 -8.19 7.54 -9.54
N THR A 47 -8.17 8.28 -8.44
CA THR A 47 -7.22 8.05 -7.35
C THR A 47 -7.44 6.72 -6.63
N LYS A 48 -8.66 6.17 -6.65
CA LYS A 48 -8.95 4.85 -6.07
C LYS A 48 -8.23 3.74 -6.84
N THR A 49 -8.26 3.80 -8.16
CA THR A 49 -7.54 2.88 -9.04
C THR A 49 -6.04 3.06 -8.93
N LEU A 50 -5.53 4.30 -8.87
CA LEU A 50 -4.10 4.55 -8.65
C LEU A 50 -3.60 3.93 -7.33
N ARG A 51 -4.36 4.04 -6.23
CA ARG A 51 -4.02 3.39 -4.96
C ARG A 51 -3.95 1.87 -5.09
N LYS A 52 -4.88 1.25 -5.83
CA LYS A 52 -4.83 -0.20 -6.12
C LYS A 52 -3.57 -0.55 -6.89
N VAL A 53 -3.22 0.22 -7.93
CA VAL A 53 -1.99 0.00 -8.72
C VAL A 53 -0.75 0.09 -7.84
N VAL A 54 -0.64 1.10 -6.97
CA VAL A 54 0.50 1.23 -6.04
C VAL A 54 0.57 0.04 -5.08
N THR A 55 -0.56 -0.43 -4.55
CA THR A 55 -0.60 -1.62 -3.68
C THR A 55 -0.17 -2.88 -4.43
N LEU A 56 -0.66 -3.09 -5.65
CA LEU A 56 -0.24 -4.22 -6.49
C LEU A 56 1.27 -4.16 -6.74
N ARG A 57 1.80 -2.99 -7.10
CA ARG A 57 3.24 -2.83 -7.37
C ARG A 57 4.15 -3.06 -6.15
N LYS A 58 3.61 -3.08 -4.93
CA LYS A 58 4.37 -3.43 -3.71
C LYS A 58 4.50 -4.93 -3.49
N LYS A 59 3.61 -5.74 -4.10
CA LYS A 59 3.66 -7.20 -4.00
C LYS A 59 4.80 -7.73 -4.85
N ASP A 60 5.39 -8.85 -4.41
CA ASP A 60 6.37 -9.55 -5.22
C ASP A 60 5.72 -10.06 -6.53
N ARG A 61 6.52 -10.23 -7.58
CA ARG A 61 6.02 -10.69 -8.87
C ARG A 61 5.38 -12.08 -8.77
N ALA A 62 5.98 -13.01 -8.04
CA ALA A 62 5.44 -14.37 -7.91
C ALA A 62 4.11 -14.38 -7.18
N GLU A 63 3.98 -13.61 -6.10
CA GLU A 63 2.71 -13.44 -5.36
C GLU A 63 1.61 -12.89 -6.26
N ARG A 64 1.93 -11.89 -7.11
CA ARG A 64 0.96 -11.36 -8.08
C ARG A 64 0.53 -12.39 -9.11
N GLU A 65 1.47 -13.13 -9.68
CA GLU A 65 1.18 -14.15 -10.69
C GLU A 65 0.32 -15.28 -10.12
N GLU A 66 0.57 -15.69 -8.88
CA GLU A 66 -0.26 -16.68 -8.17
C GLU A 66 -1.68 -16.17 -7.92
N GLU A 67 -1.82 -14.94 -7.40
CA GLU A 67 -3.13 -14.32 -7.17
C GLU A 67 -3.92 -14.12 -8.47
N GLU A 68 -3.25 -13.70 -9.56
CA GLU A 68 -3.86 -13.53 -10.88
C GLU A 68 -4.35 -14.88 -11.43
N ALA A 69 -3.54 -15.95 -11.32
CA ALA A 69 -3.94 -17.28 -11.75
C ALA A 69 -5.17 -17.81 -10.97
N MET A 70 -5.21 -17.57 -9.65
CA MET A 70 -6.35 -17.97 -8.82
C MET A 70 -7.60 -17.14 -9.12
N LEU A 71 -7.45 -15.83 -9.35
CA LEU A 71 -8.54 -14.96 -9.75
C LEU A 71 -9.13 -15.41 -11.08
N ASP A 72 -8.29 -15.68 -12.07
CA ASP A 72 -8.71 -16.16 -13.39
C ASP A 72 -9.45 -17.49 -13.28
N LEU A 73 -8.96 -18.45 -12.47
CA LEU A 73 -9.65 -19.71 -12.22
C LEU A 73 -11.07 -19.48 -11.68
N TYR A 74 -11.22 -18.58 -10.70
CA TYR A 74 -12.52 -18.29 -10.09
C TYR A 74 -13.45 -17.53 -11.03
N LEU A 75 -12.95 -16.56 -11.79
CA LEU A 75 -13.76 -15.84 -12.78
C LEU A 75 -14.22 -16.78 -13.89
N ASN A 76 -13.38 -17.71 -14.34
CA ASN A 76 -13.76 -18.74 -15.31
C ASN A 76 -14.86 -19.64 -14.75
N ALA A 77 -14.72 -20.14 -13.52
CA ALA A 77 -15.72 -20.98 -12.87
C ALA A 77 -17.07 -20.27 -12.70
N LEU A 78 -17.07 -18.94 -12.57
CA LEU A 78 -18.26 -18.11 -12.43
C LEU A 78 -18.81 -17.59 -13.77
N GLY A 79 -18.18 -17.90 -14.91
CA GLY A 79 -18.57 -17.40 -16.23
C GLY A 79 -18.40 -15.87 -16.38
N MET A 80 -17.49 -15.27 -15.63
CA MET A 80 -17.27 -13.81 -15.57
C MET A 80 -16.06 -13.35 -16.42
N VAL A 81 -15.39 -14.26 -17.13
CA VAL A 81 -14.31 -13.90 -18.06
C VAL A 81 -14.96 -13.30 -19.31
N PRO A 82 -14.44 -12.16 -19.86
CA PRO A 82 -14.96 -11.63 -21.11
C PRO A 82 -14.82 -12.72 -22.17
N SER A 83 -15.95 -13.12 -22.76
CA SER A 83 -16.04 -14.08 -23.87
C SER A 83 -15.29 -13.53 -25.10
N GLY A 84 -13.96 -13.63 -25.09
CA GLY A 84 -13.08 -13.37 -26.23
C GLY A 84 -12.61 -14.65 -26.91
N LEU A 85 -13.11 -15.82 -26.46
CA LEU A 85 -12.80 -17.14 -27.01
C LEU A 85 -14.04 -17.88 -27.56
N ASP A 86 -15.22 -17.28 -27.50
CA ASP A 86 -16.47 -17.88 -28.04
C ASP A 86 -16.74 -17.51 -29.51
N SER A 87 -15.77 -16.96 -30.23
CA SER A 87 -15.92 -16.63 -31.66
C SER A 87 -15.54 -17.75 -32.62
N ASP A 88 -15.50 -19.01 -32.17
CA ASP A 88 -15.23 -20.16 -33.04
C ASP A 88 -16.22 -21.31 -32.76
N ASN A 89 -17.51 -21.02 -32.98
CA ASN A 89 -18.51 -22.05 -33.25
C ASN A 89 -19.56 -21.49 -34.23
N SER A 90 -19.16 -21.39 -35.50
CA SER A 90 -20.05 -21.39 -36.67
C SER A 90 -19.52 -22.37 -37.70
#